data_AF-A0A936B6Y5-F1
#
_entry.id   AF-A0A936B6Y5-F1
#
_cell.length_a   1.000
_cell.length_b   1.000
_cell.length_c   1.000
_cell.angle_alpha   90.00
_cell.angle_beta   90.00
_cell.angle_gamma   90.00
#
_symmetry.space_group_name_H-M   'P 1'
#
loop_
_entity.id
_entity.type
_entity.pdbx_description
1 polymer ?
#
loop_
_entity_poly.entity_id
_entity_poly.type
_entity_poly.pdbx_seq_one_letter_code
_entity_poly.pdbx_strand_id
1 'polypeptide(L)'
;MKTIILIILTIIALGCTRKNNVHIEDQDKIIVNKNYIFCNCVFQANKRLGIQQIDTNKQIKLDGSSEVYFINKAFNVEPDDVGGFVSNYLDSLENSGSFKSYNDNSLILAKCLALYNSEKLNSFVRKQIDLNDAIK
;
A
#
# COMPACT_ATOMS: atom_id res chain seq x y z
N MET A 1 -7.32 -7.46 57.99
CA MET A 1 -6.76 -7.75 56.65
C MET A 1 -7.83 -7.52 55.57
N LYS A 2 -8.10 -6.27 55.14
CA LYS A 2 -9.03 -5.97 54.02
C LYS A 2 -8.70 -4.68 53.25
N THR A 3 -7.45 -4.20 53.29
CA THR A 3 -7.13 -2.86 52.76
C THR A 3 -6.20 -2.86 51.54
N ILE A 4 -5.64 -4.02 51.16
CA ILE A 4 -4.63 -4.09 50.08
C ILE A 4 -5.26 -4.43 48.71
N ILE A 5 -6.49 -4.94 48.67
CA ILE A 5 -7.10 -5.43 47.42
C ILE A 5 -7.70 -4.30 46.55
N LEU A 6 -7.94 -3.10 47.10
CA LEU A 6 -8.65 -2.03 46.37
C LEU A 6 -7.74 -1.22 45.41
N ILE A 7 -6.42 -1.22 45.61
CA ILE A 7 -5.48 -0.40 44.82
C ILE A 7 -5.06 -1.11 43.52
N ILE A 8 -5.06 -2.45 43.50
CA ILE A 8 -4.65 -3.21 42.30
C ILE A 8 -5.73 -3.16 41.21
N LEU A 9 -7.01 -3.05 41.59
CA LEU A 9 -8.11 -2.98 40.63
C LEU A 9 -8.23 -1.64 39.87
N THR A 10 -7.66 -0.55 40.41
CA THR A 10 -7.72 0.77 39.75
C THR A 10 -6.64 0.97 38.69
N ILE A 11 -5.48 0.30 38.82
CA ILE A 11 -4.40 0.39 37.82
C ILE A 11 -4.74 -0.39 36.54
N ILE A 12 -5.47 -1.50 36.65
CA ILE A 12 -5.86 -2.33 35.50
C ILE A 12 -6.96 -1.65 34.66
N ALA A 13 -7.80 -0.80 35.26
CA ALA A 13 -8.84 -0.05 34.54
C ALA A 13 -8.31 1.13 33.71
N LEU A 14 -7.09 1.61 33.98
CA LEU A 14 -6.44 2.70 33.24
C LEU A 14 -5.58 2.21 32.07
N GLY A 15 -5.43 0.89 31.89
CA GLY A 15 -4.64 0.29 30.81
C GLY A 15 -5.36 0.15 29.46
N CYS A 16 -6.69 0.31 29.41
CA CYS A 16 -7.50 -0.02 28.23
C CYS A 16 -8.00 1.16 27.38
N THR A 17 -7.59 2.40 27.66
CA THR A 17 -8.02 3.57 26.87
C THR A 17 -6.88 4.42 26.31
N ARG A 18 -5.64 3.91 26.29
CA ARG A 18 -4.71 4.40 25.29
C ARG A 18 -5.17 3.86 23.94
N LYS A 19 -6.01 4.64 23.24
CA LYS A 19 -5.81 4.80 21.80
C LYS A 19 -4.34 5.17 21.67
N ASN A 20 -3.48 4.17 21.46
CA ASN A 20 -2.19 4.43 20.87
C ASN A 20 -2.56 5.08 19.54
N ASN A 21 -2.49 6.42 19.48
CA ASN A 21 -2.24 7.07 18.21
C ASN A 21 -0.97 6.37 17.74
N VAL A 22 -1.12 5.41 16.83
CA VAL A 22 0.01 4.76 16.20
C VAL A 22 0.72 5.92 15.53
N HIS A 23 1.80 6.37 16.16
CA HIS A 23 2.68 7.35 15.56
C HIS A 23 3.45 6.54 14.52
N ILE A 24 2.85 6.43 13.34
CA ILE A 24 3.48 5.83 12.19
C ILE A 24 4.63 6.75 11.86
N GLU A 25 5.85 6.31 12.15
CA GLU A 25 7.06 7.03 11.77
C GLU A 25 7.03 7.25 10.26
N ASP A 26 7.60 8.34 9.75
CA ASP A 26 7.55 8.65 8.31
C ASP A 26 8.13 7.52 7.45
N GLN A 27 9.05 6.73 8.02
CA GLN A 27 9.61 5.54 7.38
C GLN A 27 8.55 4.44 7.18
N ASP A 28 7.65 4.25 8.14
CA ASP A 28 6.53 3.31 8.03
C ASP A 28 5.50 3.81 7.02
N LYS A 29 5.26 5.13 6.95
CA LYS A 29 4.40 5.71 5.91
C LYS A 29 4.94 5.42 4.51
N ILE A 30 6.24 5.58 4.29
CA ILE A 30 6.86 5.29 2.98
C ILE A 30 6.65 3.81 2.61
N ILE A 31 6.94 2.89 3.52
CA ILE A 31 6.80 1.44 3.26
C ILE A 31 5.35 1.10 2.91
N VAL A 32 4.41 1.61 3.70
CA VAL A 32 2.97 1.36 3.52
C VAL A 32 2.48 1.88 2.17
N ASN A 33 2.83 3.12 1.79
CA ASN A 33 2.46 3.68 0.49
C ASN A 33 3.12 2.93 -0.68
N LYS A 34 4.38 2.49 -0.54
CA LYS A 34 5.05 1.65 -1.55
C LYS A 34 4.37 0.28 -1.71
N ASN A 35 3.93 -0.34 -0.63
CA ASN A 35 3.19 -1.60 -0.67
C ASN A 35 1.84 -1.43 -1.38
N TYR A 36 1.11 -0.36 -1.08
CA TYR A 36 -0.14 -0.02 -1.77
C TYR A 36 0.07 0.11 -3.28
N ILE A 37 1.08 0.89 -3.69
CA ILE A 37 1.39 1.13 -5.11
C ILE A 37 1.87 -0.16 -5.80
N PHE A 38 2.61 -1.03 -5.10
CA PHE A 38 2.99 -2.34 -5.63
C PHE A 38 1.78 -3.22 -5.91
N CYS A 39 0.84 -3.32 -4.96
CA CYS A 39 -0.40 -4.07 -5.16
C CYS A 39 -1.20 -3.50 -6.34
N ASN A 40 -1.30 -2.18 -6.46
CA ASN A 40 -1.95 -1.53 -7.59
C ASN A 40 -1.24 -1.85 -8.92
N CYS A 41 0.10 -1.87 -8.94
CA CYS A 41 0.86 -2.30 -10.12
C CYS A 41 0.51 -3.72 -10.56
N VAL A 42 0.48 -4.67 -9.63
CA VAL A 42 0.12 -6.06 -9.94
C VAL A 42 -1.31 -6.14 -10.46
N PHE A 43 -2.24 -5.38 -9.86
CA PHE A 43 -3.62 -5.31 -10.31
C PHE A 43 -3.74 -4.74 -11.74
N GLN A 44 -3.15 -3.57 -12.01
CA GLN A 44 -3.20 -2.91 -13.32
C GLN A 44 -2.54 -3.76 -14.41
N ALA A 45 -1.40 -4.38 -14.11
CA ALA A 45 -0.72 -5.27 -15.04
C ALA A 45 -1.57 -6.50 -15.39
N ASN A 46 -2.21 -7.14 -14.40
CA ASN A 46 -3.15 -8.24 -14.65
C ASN A 46 -4.38 -7.80 -15.46
N LYS A 47 -4.93 -6.61 -15.14
CA LYS A 47 -6.08 -6.03 -15.85
C LYS A 47 -5.78 -5.82 -17.34
N ARG A 48 -4.59 -5.29 -17.68
CA ARG A 48 -4.14 -5.11 -19.07
C ARG A 48 -4.11 -6.41 -19.87
N LEU A 49 -3.85 -7.52 -19.20
CA LEU A 49 -3.76 -8.85 -19.80
C LEU A 49 -5.11 -9.60 -19.77
N GLY A 50 -6.19 -8.95 -19.33
CA GLY A 50 -7.50 -9.58 -19.19
C GLY A 50 -7.56 -10.64 -18.08
N ILE A 51 -6.56 -10.71 -17.20
CA ILE A 51 -6.50 -11.66 -16.09
C ILE A 51 -7.38 -11.09 -14.96
N GLN A 52 -8.60 -11.58 -14.85
CA GLN A 52 -9.49 -11.24 -13.75
C GLN A 52 -9.14 -12.09 -12.53
N GLN A 53 -8.89 -11.45 -11.39
CA GLN A 53 -8.81 -12.17 -10.12
C GLN A 53 -10.23 -12.48 -9.66
N ILE A 54 -10.61 -13.75 -9.80
CA ILE A 54 -11.92 -14.26 -9.44
C ILE A 54 -11.73 -15.03 -8.12
N ASP A 55 -12.55 -14.73 -7.10
CA ASP A 55 -12.55 -15.50 -5.86
C ASP A 55 -13.19 -16.89 -6.07
N THR A 56 -13.14 -17.75 -5.05
CA THR A 56 -13.77 -19.09 -5.10
C THR A 56 -15.28 -19.05 -5.33
N ASN A 57 -15.93 -17.91 -5.07
CA ASN A 57 -17.36 -17.67 -5.25
C ASN A 57 -17.69 -16.96 -6.58
N LYS A 58 -16.71 -16.86 -7.49
CA LYS A 58 -16.84 -16.17 -8.78
C LYS A 58 -17.05 -14.66 -8.70
N GLN A 59 -16.74 -14.05 -7.57
CA GLN A 59 -16.76 -12.60 -7.39
C GLN A 59 -15.43 -11.98 -7.83
N ILE A 60 -15.48 -10.77 -8.40
CA ILE A 60 -14.26 -10.00 -8.67
C ILE A 60 -13.61 -9.72 -7.32
N LYS A 61 -12.38 -10.23 -7.14
CA LYS A 61 -11.65 -10.13 -5.89
C LYS A 61 -11.31 -8.66 -5.61
N LEU A 62 -11.39 -8.28 -4.33
CA LEU A 62 -10.80 -7.04 -3.84
C LEU A 62 -9.33 -7.00 -4.28
N ASP A 63 -8.98 -5.95 -5.00
CA ASP A 63 -7.60 -5.58 -5.28
C ASP A 63 -6.83 -5.52 -3.95
N GLY A 64 -5.67 -6.19 -3.84
CA GLY A 64 -4.84 -6.18 -2.64
C GLY A 64 -4.43 -4.76 -2.19
N SER A 65 -4.46 -3.78 -3.10
CA SER A 65 -4.31 -2.37 -2.79
C SER A 65 -5.46 -1.86 -1.91
N SER A 66 -6.69 -2.34 -2.12
CA SER A 66 -7.85 -2.04 -1.27
C SER A 66 -7.66 -2.59 0.14
N GLU A 67 -7.15 -3.82 0.29
CA GLU A 67 -6.85 -4.39 1.61
C GLU A 67 -5.79 -3.59 2.34
N VAL A 68 -4.68 -3.25 1.65
CA VAL A 68 -3.63 -2.38 2.21
C VAL A 68 -4.24 -1.04 2.62
N TYR A 69 -5.06 -0.42 1.77
CA TYR A 69 -5.78 0.83 2.04
C TYR A 69 -6.62 0.78 3.33
N PHE A 70 -7.39 -0.29 3.52
CA PHE A 70 -8.25 -0.44 4.71
C PHE A 70 -7.48 -0.78 5.98
N ILE A 71 -6.37 -1.52 5.88
CA ILE A 71 -5.57 -1.92 7.04
C ILE A 71 -4.87 -0.71 7.67
N ASN A 72 -4.40 0.26 6.88
CA ASN A 72 -3.55 1.32 7.42
C ASN A 72 -4.23 2.67 7.67
N LYS A 73 -5.38 3.01 7.06
CA LYS A 73 -6.12 4.30 7.24
C LYS A 73 -5.31 5.62 7.15
N ALA A 74 -4.01 5.56 6.90
CA ALA A 74 -3.03 6.64 6.94
C ALA A 74 -2.17 6.64 5.66
N PHE A 75 -2.83 6.42 4.52
CA PHE A 75 -2.20 6.63 3.24
C PHE A 75 -2.16 8.12 2.95
N ASN A 76 -1.02 8.57 2.45
CA ASN A 76 -0.83 9.95 1.99
C ASN A 76 -0.87 10.02 0.46
N VAL A 77 -1.21 8.92 -0.23
CA VAL A 77 -1.40 8.92 -1.68
C VAL A 77 -2.87 8.82 -2.01
N GLU A 78 -3.32 9.74 -2.86
CA GLU A 78 -4.65 9.67 -3.45
C GLU A 78 -4.73 8.47 -4.42
N PRO A 79 -5.79 7.64 -4.35
CA PRO A 79 -5.95 6.47 -5.22
C PRO A 79 -5.87 6.77 -6.72
N ASP A 80 -6.44 7.90 -7.15
CA ASP A 80 -6.46 8.32 -8.56
C ASP A 80 -5.04 8.67 -9.07
N ASP A 81 -4.22 9.32 -8.23
CA ASP A 81 -2.83 9.64 -8.54
C ASP A 81 -1.99 8.37 -8.70
N VAL A 82 -2.27 7.35 -7.89
CA VAL A 82 -1.56 6.06 -7.94
C VAL A 82 -1.87 5.29 -9.23
N GLY A 83 -3.14 5.22 -9.63
CA GLY A 83 -3.53 4.54 -10.86
C GLY A 83 -2.85 5.13 -12.10
N GLY A 84 -2.84 6.46 -12.21
CA GLY A 84 -2.16 7.17 -13.30
C GLY A 84 -0.64 6.98 -13.27
N PHE A 85 -0.02 7.11 -12.09
CA PHE A 85 1.41 6.91 -11.90
C PHE A 85 1.87 5.50 -12.32
N VAL A 86 1.16 4.47 -11.85
CA VAL A 86 1.43 3.06 -12.15
C VAL A 86 1.29 2.78 -13.65
N SER A 87 0.19 3.25 -14.26
CA SER A 87 -0.06 3.05 -15.69
C SER A 87 1.08 3.63 -16.54
N ASN A 88 1.44 4.89 -16.27
CA ASN A 88 2.53 5.57 -16.98
C ASN A 88 3.88 4.86 -16.81
N TYR A 89 4.14 4.27 -15.64
CA TYR A 89 5.37 3.49 -15.43
C TYR A 89 5.37 2.21 -16.26
N LEU A 90 4.28 1.45 -16.25
CA LEU A 90 4.15 0.23 -17.05
C LEU A 90 4.30 0.52 -18.54
N ASP A 91 3.69 1.60 -19.04
CA ASP A 91 3.83 2.05 -20.43
C ASP A 91 5.29 2.36 -20.78
N SER A 92 6.03 3.00 -19.86
CA SER A 92 7.45 3.30 -20.09
C SER A 92 8.32 2.05 -20.23
N LEU A 93 7.99 0.97 -19.50
CA LEU A 93 8.71 -0.30 -19.58
C LEU A 93 8.39 -1.09 -20.85
N GLU A 94 7.15 -1.01 -21.32
CA GLU A 94 6.70 -1.64 -22.56
C GLU A 94 7.38 -0.99 -23.77
N ASN A 95 7.60 0.33 -23.70
CA ASN A 95 8.29 1.09 -24.74
C ASN A 95 9.84 1.00 -24.67
N SER A 96 10.43 0.63 -23.54
CA SER A 96 11.89 0.59 -23.36
C SER A 96 12.55 -0.70 -23.86
N GLY A 97 11.76 -1.73 -24.18
CA GLY A 97 12.26 -3.05 -24.56
C GLY A 97 12.99 -3.82 -23.44
N SER A 98 13.04 -3.27 -22.22
CA SER A 98 13.77 -3.85 -21.07
C SER A 98 13.06 -5.08 -20.47
N PHE A 99 11.79 -5.29 -20.81
CA PHE A 99 10.97 -6.41 -20.37
C PHE A 99 10.40 -7.15 -21.58
N LYS A 100 11.26 -7.75 -22.40
CA LYS A 100 10.86 -8.66 -23.46
C LYS A 100 10.78 -10.09 -22.90
N SER A 101 9.65 -10.73 -23.15
CA SER A 101 9.41 -12.13 -22.78
C SER A 101 8.84 -12.88 -23.96
N TYR A 102 9.05 -14.20 -24.00
CA TYR A 102 8.31 -15.11 -24.89
C TYR A 102 6.83 -15.26 -24.48
N ASN A 103 6.46 -14.81 -23.28
CA ASN A 103 5.10 -14.81 -22.75
C ASN A 103 4.85 -13.47 -22.04
N ASP A 104 3.91 -12.67 -22.54
CA ASP A 104 3.59 -11.33 -22.03
C ASP A 104 3.21 -11.31 -20.54
N ASN A 105 2.75 -12.45 -20.00
CA ASN A 105 2.31 -12.58 -18.61
C ASN A 105 3.45 -12.90 -17.62
N SER A 106 4.61 -13.37 -18.09
CA SER A 106 5.61 -13.94 -17.17
C SER A 106 6.44 -12.90 -16.43
N LEU A 107 6.36 -11.62 -16.81
CA LEU A 107 7.19 -10.55 -16.25
C LEU A 107 6.41 -9.52 -15.41
N ILE A 108 5.12 -9.76 -15.10
CA ILE A 108 4.31 -8.82 -14.30
C ILE A 108 4.99 -8.50 -12.96
N LEU A 109 5.38 -9.53 -12.21
CA LEU A 109 6.04 -9.37 -10.92
C LEU A 109 7.39 -8.67 -11.09
N ALA A 110 8.15 -8.97 -12.15
CA ALA A 110 9.41 -8.31 -12.42
C ALA A 110 9.23 -6.81 -12.71
N LYS A 111 8.23 -6.42 -13.52
CA LYS A 111 7.88 -5.01 -13.79
C LYS A 111 7.49 -4.28 -12.50
N CYS A 112 6.67 -4.90 -11.65
CA CYS A 112 6.23 -4.28 -10.39
C CYS A 112 7.32 -4.25 -9.31
N LEU A 113 8.23 -5.23 -9.27
CA LEU A 113 9.42 -5.17 -8.42
C LEU A 113 10.40 -4.09 -8.91
N ALA A 114 10.56 -3.91 -10.21
CA ALA A 114 11.34 -2.82 -10.76
C ALA A 114 10.74 -1.47 -10.35
N LEU A 115 9.41 -1.32 -10.40
CA LEU A 115 8.73 -0.12 -9.88
C LEU A 115 9.00 0.07 -8.38
N TYR A 116 8.81 -0.98 -7.58
CA TYR A 116 8.97 -0.94 -6.12
C TYR A 116 10.36 -0.45 -5.69
N ASN A 117 11.39 -0.82 -6.45
CA ASN A 117 12.77 -0.44 -6.20
C ASN A 117 13.22 0.83 -6.95
N SER A 118 12.32 1.49 -7.70
CA SER A 118 12.68 2.66 -8.50
C SER A 118 12.79 3.95 -7.68
N GLU A 119 13.75 4.80 -8.03
CA GLU A 119 13.84 6.17 -7.49
C GLU A 119 12.62 7.02 -7.83
N LYS A 120 11.97 6.71 -8.97
CA LYS A 120 10.72 7.36 -9.39
C LYS A 120 9.59 7.12 -8.39
N LEU A 121 9.46 5.90 -7.87
CA LEU A 121 8.51 5.59 -6.80
C LEU A 121 8.87 6.28 -5.49
N ASN A 122 10.15 6.24 -5.09
CA ASN A 122 10.60 6.89 -3.86
C ASN A 122 10.28 8.39 -3.89
N SER A 123 10.52 9.06 -5.01
CA SER A 123 10.23 10.48 -5.21
C SER A 123 8.74 10.77 -5.21
N PHE A 124 7.93 9.93 -5.87
CA PHE A 124 6.48 10.07 -5.88
C PHE A 124 5.87 9.96 -4.48
N VAL A 125 6.25 8.93 -3.71
CA VAL A 125 5.74 8.71 -2.35
C VAL A 125 6.13 9.85 -1.41
N ARG A 126 7.38 10.32 -1.46
CA ARG A 126 7.83 11.45 -0.62
C ARG A 126 7.05 12.71 -0.92
N LYS A 127 6.88 13.07 -2.20
CA LYS A 127 6.09 14.25 -2.60
C LYS A 127 4.66 14.20 -2.06
N GLN A 128 4.04 13.03 -2.10
CA GLN A 128 2.67 12.83 -1.64
C GLN A 128 2.54 12.90 -0.11
N ILE A 129 3.56 12.42 0.61
CA ILE A 129 3.66 12.60 2.06
C ILE A 129 3.81 14.09 2.41
N ASP A 130 4.76 14.79 1.78
CA ASP A 130 5.05 16.21 2.02
C ASP A 130 3.84 17.11 1.74
N LEU A 131 3.10 16.85 0.65
CA LEU A 131 1.88 17.58 0.30
C LEU A 131 0.80 17.42 1.37
N ASN A 132 0.64 16.21 1.93
CA ASN A 132 -0.35 15.94 2.96
C ASN A 132 -0.01 16.54 4.32
N ASP A 133 1.29 16.68 4.62
CA ASP A 133 1.73 17.32 5.86
C ASP A 133 1.68 18.86 5.75
N ALA A 134 1.73 19.43 4.55
CA ALA A 134 1.57 20.88 4.32
C ALA A 134 0.12 21.40 4.39
N ILE A 135 -0.88 20.50 4.28
CA ILE A 135 -2.31 20.86 4.31
C ILE A 135 -2.92 20.75 5.72
N LYS A 136 -2.19 20.16 6.68
CA LYS A 136 -2.60 20.04 8.10
C LYS A 136 -2.19 21.24 8.92
#